data_AF-A0A167H053-F1
#
_entry.id   AF-A0A167H053-F1
#
_cell.length_a   1.000
_cell.length_b   1.000
_cell.length_c   1.000
_cell.angle_alpha   90.00
_cell.angle_beta   90.00
_cell.angle_gamma   90.00
#
_symmetry.space_group_name_H-M   'P 1'
#
loop_
_entity.id
_entity.type
_entity.pdbx_description
1 polymer ?
#
loop_
_entity_poly.entity_id
_entity_poly.type
_entity_poly.pdbx_seq_one_letter_code
_entity_poly.pdbx_strand_id
1 'polypeptide(L)'
;MPNISEPAPLDGEFLDDLEVLYSDEAVGEPRLAVREAWDQGADINKGFGGKYVWLIPHYTREESHGSTSWAIMITNIVQSGRADLAKGAGGYFRYLDRYSVREKAERIREVYLIRGKEHLEEAKTKGWISGHTDDINRDRGGDYLYLVWKNVPKVQRAGLAAEEHNKEQVEETKAVVKIDPVNAEKFGAEVAKA
;
A
#
# COMPACT_ATOMS: atom_id res chain seq x y z
N MET A 1 -5.66 -12.78 -0.97
CA MET A 1 -6.16 -11.68 -0.12
C MET A 1 -7.62 -11.49 -0.48
N PRO A 2 -8.53 -11.38 0.49
CA PRO A 2 -9.90 -10.95 0.24
C PRO A 2 -9.93 -9.46 -0.20
N ASN A 3 -11.08 -8.98 -0.63
CA ASN A 3 -11.31 -7.92 -1.62
C ASN A 3 -10.38 -6.67 -1.53
N ILE A 4 -9.28 -6.65 -2.29
CA ILE A 4 -8.28 -5.55 -2.31
C ILE A 4 -8.48 -4.55 -3.49
N SER A 5 -9.67 -4.47 -4.07
CA SER A 5 -9.81 -3.99 -5.45
C SER A 5 -9.72 -2.48 -5.71
N GLU A 6 -9.52 -1.59 -4.72
CA GLU A 6 -9.18 -0.15 -4.87
C GLU A 6 -9.49 0.65 -3.58
N PRO A 7 -8.88 1.83 -3.31
CA PRO A 7 -7.82 2.46 -4.09
C PRO A 7 -6.48 1.78 -3.80
N ALA A 8 -5.93 1.14 -4.82
CA ALA A 8 -4.54 0.72 -4.78
C ALA A 8 -3.67 1.92 -5.19
N PRO A 9 -2.48 2.09 -4.59
CA PRO A 9 -1.53 3.11 -5.05
C PRO A 9 -1.14 2.89 -6.50
N LEU A 10 -0.85 3.97 -7.23
CA LEU A 10 -0.25 3.83 -8.56
C LEU A 10 1.14 3.19 -8.47
N ASP A 11 1.64 2.69 -9.59
CA ASP A 11 3.03 2.22 -9.67
C ASP A 11 4.01 3.35 -9.29
N GLY A 12 4.91 3.03 -8.36
CA GLY A 12 5.91 3.98 -7.83
C GLY A 12 5.41 4.88 -6.70
N GLU A 13 4.19 4.69 -6.19
CA GLU A 13 3.68 5.42 -5.04
C GLU A 13 3.84 4.67 -3.72
N PHE A 14 4.10 5.43 -2.66
CA PHE A 14 4.27 4.97 -1.29
C PHE A 14 3.30 5.70 -0.38
N LEU A 15 2.78 5.03 0.65
CA LEU A 15 1.92 5.65 1.64
C LEU A 15 2.71 6.74 2.36
N ASP A 16 2.29 8.00 2.22
CA ASP A 16 2.85 9.14 2.94
C ASP A 16 2.16 9.23 4.30
N ASP A 17 0.85 9.45 4.29
CA ASP A 17 0.07 9.80 5.48
C ASP A 17 -1.31 9.13 5.50
N LEU A 18 -1.98 9.21 6.65
CA LEU A 18 -3.35 8.74 6.84
C LEU A 18 -4.17 9.87 7.46
N GLU A 19 -5.11 10.40 6.69
CA GLU A 19 -6.08 11.38 7.18
C GLU A 19 -7.23 10.67 7.86
N VAL A 20 -7.71 11.22 8.98
CA VAL A 20 -8.88 10.71 9.69
C VAL A 20 -10.09 11.52 9.30
N LEU A 21 -11.09 10.86 8.70
CA LEU A 21 -12.36 11.46 8.34
C LEU A 21 -13.43 11.10 9.37
N TYR A 22 -14.16 12.11 9.85
CA TYR A 22 -15.32 11.94 10.73
C TYR A 22 -16.63 12.19 9.97
N SER A 23 -17.67 11.43 10.32
CA SER A 23 -19.06 11.73 9.92
C SER A 23 -20.03 11.55 11.07
N ASP A 24 -21.09 12.35 11.06
CA ASP A 24 -22.27 12.20 11.92
C ASP A 24 -23.26 11.16 11.38
N GLU A 25 -23.21 10.91 10.08
CA GLU A 25 -24.10 10.01 9.37
C GLU A 25 -23.37 8.73 9.00
N ALA A 26 -24.12 7.63 8.97
CA ALA A 26 -23.73 6.37 8.32
C ALA A 26 -23.73 6.56 6.80
N VAL A 27 -23.02 7.56 6.29
CA VAL A 27 -22.72 7.65 4.87
C VAL A 27 -21.95 6.39 4.51
N GLY A 28 -22.24 5.85 3.32
CA GLY A 28 -21.49 4.71 2.80
C GLY A 28 -19.98 4.99 2.90
N GLU A 29 -19.20 3.93 3.13
CA GLU A 29 -17.74 4.00 3.24
C GLU A 29 -17.17 4.91 2.15
N PRO A 30 -16.41 5.97 2.51
CA PRO A 30 -15.84 6.88 1.53
C PRO A 30 -15.06 6.10 0.49
N ARG A 31 -15.24 6.41 -0.81
CA ARG A 31 -14.62 5.67 -1.91
C ARG A 31 -13.09 5.53 -1.76
N LEU A 32 -12.46 6.55 -1.19
CA LEU A 32 -11.00 6.61 -1.02
C LEU A 32 -10.54 6.10 0.35
N ALA A 33 -11.42 5.58 1.20
CA ALA A 33 -11.02 5.08 2.49
C ALA A 33 -10.17 3.81 2.39
N VAL A 34 -9.31 3.61 3.38
CA VAL A 34 -8.65 2.33 3.65
C VAL A 34 -9.74 1.30 3.91
N ARG A 35 -9.75 0.24 3.08
CA ARG A 35 -10.75 -0.82 3.18
C ARG A 35 -10.44 -1.82 4.28
N GLU A 36 -11.49 -2.45 4.79
CA GLU A 36 -11.39 -3.67 5.58
C GLU A 36 -11.30 -4.89 4.65
N ALA A 37 -10.30 -5.75 4.85
CA ALA A 37 -9.94 -6.77 3.87
C ALA A 37 -10.96 -7.92 3.73
N TRP A 38 -11.84 -8.15 4.71
CA TRP A 38 -12.85 -9.23 4.74
C TRP A 38 -14.30 -8.71 4.62
N ASP A 39 -14.50 -7.50 4.08
CA ASP A 39 -15.82 -6.87 3.93
C ASP A 39 -16.61 -6.75 5.27
N GLN A 40 -15.91 -6.73 6.40
CA GLN A 40 -16.48 -6.53 7.74
C GLN A 40 -16.69 -5.05 8.09
N GLY A 41 -16.42 -4.15 7.15
CA GLY A 41 -16.64 -2.71 7.22
C GLY A 41 -15.46 -1.93 7.82
N ALA A 42 -15.08 -0.85 7.13
CA ALA A 42 -13.91 -0.03 7.48
C ALA A 42 -14.15 1.06 8.53
N ASP A 43 -15.38 1.25 9.01
CA ASP A 43 -15.64 2.17 10.12
C ASP A 43 -14.91 1.69 11.38
N ILE A 44 -13.95 2.48 11.84
CA ILE A 44 -13.15 2.19 13.04
C ILE A 44 -14.04 2.13 14.28
N ASN A 45 -15.10 2.94 14.32
CA ASN A 45 -16.04 3.00 15.43
C ASN A 45 -17.23 2.05 15.30
N LYS A 46 -17.22 1.13 14.32
CA LYS A 46 -18.31 0.18 14.10
C LYS A 46 -18.67 -0.54 15.40
N GLY A 47 -19.92 -0.40 15.83
CA GLY A 47 -20.46 -1.05 17.04
C GLY A 47 -20.26 -0.29 18.35
N PHE A 48 -19.55 0.84 18.35
CA PHE A 48 -19.26 1.63 19.57
C PHE A 48 -20.08 2.91 19.70
N GLY A 49 -20.84 3.29 18.66
CA GLY A 49 -21.51 4.60 18.60
C GLY A 49 -20.53 5.76 18.39
N GLY A 50 -20.98 6.99 18.62
CA GLY A 50 -20.18 8.19 18.38
C GLY A 50 -20.16 8.58 16.89
N LYS A 51 -19.04 9.18 16.44
CA LYS A 51 -18.84 9.48 15.02
C LYS A 51 -18.47 8.21 14.27
N TYR A 52 -18.83 8.15 13.00
CA TYR A 52 -18.21 7.22 12.05
C TYR A 52 -16.81 7.71 11.72
N VAL A 53 -15.84 6.80 11.65
CA VAL A 53 -14.42 7.13 11.52
C VAL A 53 -13.78 6.27 10.45
N TRP A 54 -13.20 6.91 9.43
CA TRP A 54 -12.44 6.23 8.37
C TRP A 54 -11.04 6.84 8.23
N LEU A 55 -10.14 6.06 7.64
CA LEU A 55 -8.80 6.50 7.26
C LEU A 55 -8.77 6.74 5.76
N ILE A 56 -8.24 7.87 5.31
CA ILE A 56 -7.99 8.17 3.90
C ILE A 56 -6.47 8.13 3.69
N PRO A 57 -5.94 7.22 2.85
CA PRO A 57 -4.52 7.16 2.57
C PRO A 57 -4.11 8.29 1.61
N HIS A 58 -3.02 8.95 1.96
CA HIS A 58 -2.33 9.91 1.10
C HIS A 58 -1.06 9.26 0.59
N TYR A 59 -0.91 9.22 -0.74
CA TYR A 59 0.20 8.57 -1.42
C TYR A 59 1.17 9.60 -2.00
N THR A 60 2.46 9.25 -2.04
CA THR A 60 3.53 10.09 -2.58
C THR A 60 4.45 9.29 -3.48
N ARG A 61 5.00 9.93 -4.51
CA ARG A 61 6.10 9.38 -5.34
C ARG A 61 7.47 9.71 -4.76
N GLU A 62 7.52 10.57 -3.74
CA GLU A 62 8.76 10.91 -3.06
C GLU A 62 9.10 9.84 -2.03
N GLU A 63 10.06 8.99 -2.38
CA GLU A 63 10.48 7.85 -1.55
C GLU A 63 10.95 8.26 -0.13
N SER A 64 11.56 9.44 0.01
CA SER A 64 11.95 10.02 1.31
C SER A 64 10.75 10.26 2.23
N HIS A 65 9.58 10.54 1.67
CA HIS A 65 8.35 10.77 2.42
C HIS A 65 7.59 9.48 2.68
N GLY A 66 7.78 8.42 1.89
CA GLY A 66 7.08 7.16 2.12
C GLY A 66 7.26 6.63 3.57
N SER A 67 6.16 6.22 4.18
CA SER A 67 6.11 5.62 5.51
C SER A 67 6.74 4.23 5.51
N THR A 68 7.30 3.86 6.65
CA THR A 68 7.95 2.56 6.88
C THR A 68 7.17 1.66 7.82
N SER A 69 6.46 2.25 8.78
CA SER A 69 5.57 1.57 9.73
C SER A 69 4.63 2.58 10.38
N TRP A 70 3.60 2.06 11.06
CA TRP A 70 2.67 2.84 11.88
C TRP A 70 2.51 2.19 13.25
N ALA A 71 2.20 2.96 14.27
CA ALA A 71 1.83 2.45 15.60
C ALA A 71 0.55 3.12 16.09
N ILE A 72 -0.12 2.46 17.05
CA ILE A 72 -1.28 3.03 17.75
C ILE A 72 -0.86 3.49 19.14
N MET A 73 -1.17 4.76 19.45
CA MET A 73 -1.09 5.32 20.79
C MET A 73 -2.48 5.34 21.41
N ILE A 74 -2.63 4.70 22.57
CA ILE A 74 -3.87 4.74 23.37
C ILE A 74 -3.55 5.45 24.68
N THR A 75 -4.30 6.50 25.00
CA THR A 75 -4.00 7.37 26.14
C THR A 75 -5.26 7.99 26.75
N ASN A 76 -5.24 8.26 28.04
CA ASN A 76 -6.29 9.02 28.73
C ASN A 76 -6.11 10.54 28.61
N ILE A 77 -5.07 11.01 27.91
CA ILE A 77 -4.76 12.44 27.74
C ILE A 77 -5.01 12.84 26.28
N VAL A 78 -5.86 13.85 26.09
CA VAL A 78 -6.08 14.47 24.77
C VAL A 78 -4.76 14.98 24.21
N GLN A 79 -4.43 14.59 22.99
CA GLN A 79 -3.33 15.16 22.24
C GLN A 79 -3.85 16.27 21.33
N SER A 80 -3.56 17.51 21.70
CA SER A 80 -3.98 18.68 20.92
C SER A 80 -3.44 18.61 19.49
N GLY A 81 -4.29 18.92 18.50
CA GLY A 81 -3.94 18.87 17.09
C GLY A 81 -3.92 17.47 16.45
N ARG A 82 -4.21 16.41 17.21
CA ARG A 82 -4.29 15.03 16.68
C ARG A 82 -5.74 14.57 16.53
N ALA A 83 -5.98 13.77 15.49
CA ALA A 83 -7.29 13.18 15.23
C ALA A 83 -7.49 11.90 16.06
N ASP A 84 -8.46 11.94 16.97
CA ASP A 84 -8.86 10.81 17.80
C ASP A 84 -9.72 9.79 17.04
N LEU A 85 -9.22 8.56 16.91
CA LEU A 85 -9.93 7.48 16.24
C LEU A 85 -11.17 7.00 17.00
N ALA A 86 -11.31 7.33 18.30
CA ALA A 86 -12.47 7.00 19.12
C ALA A 86 -13.48 8.15 19.22
N LYS A 87 -13.44 9.12 18.30
CA LYS A 87 -14.20 10.37 18.40
C LYS A 87 -15.68 10.14 18.71
N GLY A 88 -16.11 10.61 19.88
CA GLY A 88 -17.51 10.58 20.32
C GLY A 88 -18.00 9.22 20.84
N ALA A 89 -17.18 8.18 20.81
CA ALA A 89 -17.54 6.85 21.29
C ALA A 89 -17.11 6.60 22.75
N GLY A 90 -16.42 7.56 23.38
CA GLY A 90 -15.95 7.47 24.76
C GLY A 90 -14.71 6.58 24.94
N GLY A 91 -14.29 6.41 26.20
CA GLY A 91 -13.07 5.68 26.56
C GLY A 91 -11.79 6.49 26.35
N TYR A 92 -10.64 5.80 26.27
CA TYR A 92 -9.34 6.43 25.99
C TYR A 92 -9.25 6.97 24.57
N PHE A 93 -8.45 8.01 24.36
CA PHE A 93 -8.15 8.56 23.05
C PHE A 93 -7.19 7.65 22.29
N ARG A 94 -7.33 7.64 20.97
CA ARG A 94 -6.59 6.73 20.07
C ARG A 94 -6.00 7.51 18.92
N TYR A 95 -4.69 7.40 18.72
CA TYR A 95 -3.99 8.16 17.69
C TYR A 95 -3.02 7.25 16.93
N LEU A 96 -2.92 7.44 15.61
CA LEU A 96 -1.91 6.76 14.81
C LEU A 96 -0.61 7.60 14.78
N ASP A 97 0.51 6.93 15.01
CA ASP A 97 1.86 7.47 14.86
C ASP A 97 2.50 6.92 13.60
N ARG A 98 2.88 7.85 12.72
CA ARG A 98 3.62 7.56 11.49
C ARG A 98 5.10 7.43 11.77
N TYR A 99 5.75 6.44 11.16
CA TYR A 99 7.22 6.32 11.16
C TYR A 99 7.76 6.28 9.73
N SER A 100 8.67 7.22 9.41
CA SER A 100 9.47 7.19 8.19
C SER A 100 10.96 7.12 8.53
N VAL A 101 11.50 5.90 8.56
CA VAL A 101 12.93 5.67 8.84
C VAL A 101 13.72 5.75 7.55
N ARG A 102 14.63 6.71 7.45
CA ARG A 102 15.42 6.98 6.23
C ARG A 102 16.24 5.77 5.80
N GLU A 103 16.83 5.09 6.77
CA GLU A 103 17.76 3.96 6.60
C GLU A 103 17.05 2.68 6.15
N LYS A 104 15.74 2.54 6.44
CA LYS A 104 14.99 1.36 5.98
C LYS A 104 14.90 1.37 4.47
N ALA A 105 15.20 0.21 3.87
CA ALA A 105 15.24 0.01 2.44
C ALA A 105 13.86 -0.20 1.80
N GLU A 106 12.78 -0.18 2.60
CA GLU A 106 11.44 -0.52 2.16
C GLU A 106 10.45 0.57 2.55
N ARG A 107 9.34 0.66 1.81
CA ARG A 107 8.28 1.64 2.00
C ARG A 107 6.91 0.97 1.93
N ILE A 108 5.97 1.46 2.72
CA ILE A 108 4.60 0.98 2.69
C ILE A 108 3.99 1.38 1.34
N ARG A 109 3.37 0.41 0.68
CA ARG A 109 2.63 0.62 -0.57
C ARG A 109 1.16 0.32 -0.36
N GLU A 110 0.85 -0.87 0.14
CA GLU A 110 -0.53 -1.25 0.39
C GLU A 110 -0.84 -1.11 1.88
N VAL A 111 -2.05 -0.62 2.19
CA VAL A 111 -2.57 -0.48 3.56
C VAL A 111 -4.02 -0.94 3.60
N TYR A 112 -4.37 -1.68 4.64
CA TYR A 112 -5.71 -2.22 4.86
C TYR A 112 -6.06 -2.20 6.34
N LEU A 113 -7.36 -2.33 6.64
CA LEU A 113 -7.84 -2.73 7.94
C LEU A 113 -8.08 -4.24 7.96
N ILE A 114 -7.78 -4.88 9.09
CA ILE A 114 -8.20 -6.25 9.36
C ILE A 114 -9.00 -6.24 10.65
N ARG A 115 -10.22 -6.74 10.59
CA ARG A 115 -11.06 -6.97 11.77
C ARG A 115 -11.01 -8.44 12.18
N GLY A 116 -10.81 -8.68 13.48
CA GLY A 116 -10.67 -10.01 14.06
C GLY A 116 -9.24 -10.54 14.14
N LYS A 117 -8.90 -11.14 15.29
CA LYS A 117 -7.57 -11.70 15.56
C LYS A 117 -7.24 -12.90 14.65
N GLU A 118 -8.24 -13.73 14.33
CA GLU A 118 -8.05 -14.91 13.47
C GLU A 118 -7.66 -14.52 12.04
N HIS A 119 -8.30 -13.49 11.48
CA HIS A 119 -7.94 -12.96 10.16
C HIS A 119 -6.54 -12.34 10.14
N LEU A 120 -6.13 -11.66 11.22
CA LEU A 120 -4.77 -11.15 11.34
C LEU A 120 -3.75 -12.30 11.33
N GLU A 121 -3.99 -13.35 12.11
CA GLU A 121 -3.08 -14.51 12.13
C GLU A 121 -3.04 -15.23 10.78
N GLU A 122 -4.19 -15.36 10.10
CA GLU A 122 -4.23 -15.89 8.73
C GLU A 122 -3.39 -15.05 7.77
N ALA A 123 -3.54 -13.72 7.79
CA ALA A 123 -2.77 -12.81 6.94
C ALA A 123 -1.26 -12.93 7.19
N LYS A 124 -0.85 -13.09 8.45
CA LYS A 124 0.55 -13.32 8.84
C LYS A 124 1.06 -14.66 8.33
N THR A 125 0.34 -15.75 8.58
CA THR A 125 0.74 -17.11 8.17
C THR A 125 0.86 -17.22 6.65
N LYS A 126 0.01 -16.54 5.90
CA LYS A 126 0.05 -16.55 4.42
C LYS A 126 1.04 -15.54 3.82
N GLY A 127 1.74 -14.75 4.64
CA GLY A 127 2.69 -13.74 4.17
C GLY A 127 2.02 -12.61 3.39
N TRP A 128 0.74 -12.34 3.64
CA TRP A 128 0.00 -11.29 2.93
C TRP A 128 0.28 -9.89 3.45
N ILE A 129 0.91 -9.75 4.62
CA ILE A 129 1.25 -8.46 5.21
C ILE A 129 2.71 -8.46 5.65
N SER A 130 3.32 -7.28 5.66
CA SER A 130 4.67 -7.04 6.17
C SER A 130 4.67 -6.50 7.59
N GLY A 131 3.58 -5.86 8.02
CA GLY A 131 3.44 -5.34 9.38
C GLY A 131 2.00 -4.95 9.73
N HIS A 132 1.80 -4.65 11.01
CA HIS A 132 0.51 -4.22 11.56
C HIS A 132 0.70 -3.37 12.83
N THR A 133 -0.33 -2.61 13.21
CA THR A 133 -0.40 -1.96 14.53
C THR A 133 -0.79 -2.97 15.62
N ASP A 134 -0.70 -2.57 16.89
CA ASP A 134 -1.48 -3.23 17.94
C ASP A 134 -2.99 -3.05 17.70
N ASP A 135 -3.82 -3.71 18.51
CA ASP A 135 -5.27 -3.61 18.45
C ASP A 135 -5.74 -2.17 18.73
N ILE A 136 -6.32 -1.55 17.71
CA ILE A 136 -6.89 -0.21 17.75
C ILE A 136 -8.09 -0.18 18.71
N ASN A 137 -8.86 -1.27 18.79
CA ASN A 137 -10.05 -1.36 19.65
C ASN A 137 -9.75 -1.85 21.07
N ARG A 138 -8.46 -1.95 21.43
CA ARG A 138 -8.05 -2.36 22.78
C ARG A 138 -8.79 -1.55 23.85
N ASP A 139 -9.28 -2.25 24.86
CA ASP A 139 -10.03 -1.74 26.01
C ASP A 139 -11.40 -1.11 25.69
N ARG A 140 -11.99 -1.37 24.51
CA ARG A 140 -13.37 -0.93 24.17
C ARG A 140 -14.42 -2.03 24.26
N GLY A 141 -13.99 -3.29 24.37
CA GLY A 141 -14.84 -4.45 24.09
C GLY A 141 -15.11 -4.61 22.58
N GLY A 142 -15.91 -5.59 22.19
CA GLY A 142 -16.23 -5.84 20.77
C GLY A 142 -15.10 -6.49 19.97
N ASP A 143 -15.01 -6.15 18.68
CA ASP A 143 -14.08 -6.76 17.73
C ASP A 143 -12.68 -6.12 17.77
N TYR A 144 -11.65 -6.95 17.58
CA TYR A 144 -10.29 -6.52 17.31
C TYR A 144 -10.20 -5.78 15.97
N LEU A 145 -9.38 -4.73 15.89
CA LEU A 145 -9.13 -4.00 14.65
C LEU A 145 -7.65 -3.62 14.53
N TYR A 146 -7.07 -3.90 13.36
CA TYR A 146 -5.67 -3.64 13.09
C TYR A 146 -5.52 -2.87 11.79
N LEU A 147 -4.64 -1.86 11.77
CA LEU A 147 -4.11 -1.33 10.52
C LEU A 147 -2.94 -2.21 10.10
N VAL A 148 -2.97 -2.72 8.87
CA VAL A 148 -1.96 -3.62 8.32
C VAL A 148 -1.40 -3.06 7.02
N TRP A 149 -0.20 -3.48 6.64
CA TRP A 149 0.43 -2.98 5.42
C TRP A 149 1.34 -4.00 4.75
N LYS A 150 1.62 -3.76 3.46
CA LYS A 150 2.74 -4.38 2.74
C LYS A 150 3.82 -3.36 2.45
N ASN A 151 5.05 -3.77 2.72
CA ASN A 151 6.25 -3.05 2.33
C ASN A 151 6.71 -3.55 0.96
N VAL A 152 7.23 -2.63 0.15
CA VAL A 152 7.98 -2.95 -1.07
C VAL A 152 9.38 -2.35 -0.96
N PRO A 153 10.40 -2.97 -1.58
CA PRO A 153 11.72 -2.36 -1.68
C PRO A 153 11.63 -0.97 -2.30
N LYS A 154 12.52 -0.08 -1.85
CA LYS A 154 12.79 1.18 -2.54
C LYS A 154 13.12 0.86 -3.99
N VAL A 155 12.51 1.62 -4.89
CA VAL A 155 12.84 1.53 -6.30
C VAL A 155 14.22 2.15 -6.46
N GLN A 156 15.27 1.32 -6.37
CA GLN A 156 16.60 1.77 -6.76
C GLN A 156 16.53 2.09 -8.26
N ARG A 157 16.48 3.38 -8.60
CA ARG A 157 16.44 3.88 -9.99
C ARG A 157 17.58 3.34 -10.87
N ALA A 158 18.60 2.70 -10.28
CA ALA A 158 19.64 1.99 -11.01
C ALA A 158 19.15 0.73 -11.76
N GLY A 159 18.08 0.05 -11.31
CA GLY A 159 17.60 -1.18 -11.92
C GLY A 159 16.60 -0.98 -13.07
N LEU A 160 15.68 -0.01 -12.94
CA LEU A 160 14.66 0.25 -13.96
C LEU A 160 15.24 0.86 -15.24
N ALA A 161 16.23 1.75 -15.13
CA ALA A 161 16.92 2.27 -16.30
C ALA A 161 17.69 1.18 -17.06
N ALA A 162 18.23 0.18 -16.35
CA ALA A 162 18.90 -0.96 -16.97
C ALA A 162 17.91 -1.92 -17.65
N GLU A 163 16.73 -2.15 -17.07
CA GLU A 163 15.69 -2.99 -17.69
C GLU A 163 14.97 -2.29 -18.86
N GLU A 164 14.73 -0.98 -18.78
CA GLU A 164 14.17 -0.20 -19.89
C GLU A 164 15.15 -0.10 -21.05
N HIS A 165 16.44 0.16 -20.79
CA HIS A 165 17.47 0.18 -21.83
C HIS A 165 17.67 -1.20 -22.48
N ASN A 166 17.55 -2.29 -21.70
CA ASN A 166 17.65 -3.64 -22.23
C ASN A 166 16.39 -4.03 -23.05
N LYS A 167 15.20 -3.57 -22.67
CA LYS A 167 13.98 -3.76 -23.48
C LYS A 167 14.02 -2.97 -24.80
N GLU A 168 14.53 -1.75 -24.77
CA GLU A 168 14.71 -0.91 -25.96
C GLU A 168 15.75 -1.50 -26.92
N GLN A 169 16.89 -1.98 -26.40
CA GLN A 169 17.89 -2.69 -27.23
C GLN A 169 17.37 -4.03 -27.78
N VAL A 170 16.55 -4.77 -27.03
CA VAL A 170 15.96 -6.04 -27.52
C VAL A 170 14.92 -5.78 -28.63
N GLU A 171 14.14 -4.71 -28.55
CA GLU A 171 13.21 -4.33 -29.62
C GLU A 171 13.93 -3.73 -30.84
N GLU A 172 15.01 -2.95 -30.67
CA GLU A 172 15.88 -2.52 -31.78
C GLU A 172 16.53 -3.72 -32.49
N THR A 173 17.02 -4.71 -31.74
CA THR A 173 17.63 -5.93 -32.31
C THR A 173 16.60 -6.76 -33.09
N LYS A 174 15.35 -6.85 -32.61
CA LYS A 174 14.25 -7.52 -33.34
C LYS A 174 13.80 -6.73 -34.57
N ALA A 175 13.91 -5.41 -34.58
CA ALA A 175 13.60 -4.58 -35.74
C ALA A 175 14.66 -4.74 -36.85
N VAL A 176 15.95 -4.83 -36.48
CA VAL A 176 17.06 -5.08 -37.43
C VAL A 176 16.96 -6.47 -38.08
N VAL A 177 16.47 -7.49 -37.36
CA VAL A 177 16.34 -8.86 -37.90
C VAL A 177 15.14 -9.00 -38.88
N LYS A 178 14.26 -7.99 -38.99
CA LYS A 178 13.06 -8.03 -39.86
C LYS A 178 13.25 -7.32 -41.23
N ILE A 179 14.45 -6.89 -41.57
CA ILE A 179 14.84 -6.30 -42.87
C ILE A 179 16.13 -7.07 -43.25
N ASP A 180 16.23 -8.04 -44.15
CA ASP A 180 15.64 -8.35 -45.45
C ASP A 180 15.75 -9.86 -45.74
N PRO A 181 14.73 -10.57 -46.25
CA PRO A 181 14.92 -11.89 -46.83
C PRO A 181 15.42 -11.90 -48.30
N VAL A 182 15.68 -10.75 -48.93
CA VAL A 182 15.73 -10.67 -50.41
C VAL A 182 17.14 -10.56 -51.02
N ASN A 183 18.24 -10.60 -50.25
CA ASN A 183 19.59 -10.49 -50.86
C ASN A 183 20.62 -11.53 -50.40
N ALA A 184 20.21 -12.68 -49.87
CA ALA A 184 21.13 -13.76 -49.52
C ALA A 184 21.61 -14.63 -50.72
N GLU A 185 21.04 -14.48 -51.93
CA GLU A 185 21.38 -15.36 -53.07
C GLU A 185 22.36 -14.78 -54.12
N LYS A 186 22.94 -13.58 -53.90
CA LYS A 186 23.86 -12.99 -54.91
C LYS A 186 25.35 -12.92 -54.55
N PHE A 187 25.78 -13.41 -53.39
CA PHE A 187 27.21 -13.43 -53.01
C PHE A 187 27.89 -14.80 -53.09
N GLY A 188 27.19 -15.84 -53.57
CA GLY A 188 27.70 -17.22 -53.64
C GLY A 188 28.25 -17.67 -55.01
N ALA A 189 28.41 -16.78 -55.98
CA ALA A 189 28.77 -17.16 -57.35
C ALA A 189 29.80 -16.22 -58.00
N GLU A 190 30.95 -15.98 -57.35
CA GLU A 190 32.14 -15.50 -58.07
C GLU A 190 33.47 -15.90 -57.41
N VAL A 191 33.55 -17.13 -56.88
CA VAL A 191 34.84 -17.79 -56.55
C VAL A 191 34.81 -19.24 -57.04
N ALA A 192 34.49 -19.44 -58.32
CA ALA A 192 34.68 -20.70 -59.02
C ALA A 192 34.62 -20.50 -60.55
N LYS A 193 35.52 -19.67 -61.11
CA LYS A 193 36.05 -19.76 -62.48
C LYS A 193 36.88 -18.52 -62.83
N ALA A 194 38.19 -18.62 -62.63
CA ALA A 194 39.28 -18.12 -63.48
C ALA A 194 40.59 -18.19 -62.69
#